data_AF-M0MKV4-F1
#
_entry.id   AF-M0MKV4-F1
#
_cell.length_a   1.000
_cell.length_b   1.000
_cell.length_c   1.000
_cell.angle_alpha   90.00
_cell.angle_beta   90.00
_cell.angle_gamma   90.00
#
_symmetry.space_group_name_H-M   'P 1'
#
loop_
_entity.id
_entity.type
_entity.pdbx_description
1 polymer ?
#
loop_
_entity_poly.entity_id
_entity_poly.type
_entity_poly.pdbx_seq_one_letter_code
_entity_poly.pdbx_strand_id
1 'polypeptide(L)'
;DVYKRQGTYTARLGDLESRMDVLGMDRAAFVDLVQSDMPPRPSNYEAIVATNLGEREPSDEEAFGLELGPNNCAASQDALTSD
;
A
#
# COMPACT_ATOMS: atom_id res chain seq x y z
N ASP A 1 16.87 -12.26 -3.94
CA ASP A 1 16.31 -11.26 -3.01
C ASP A 1 16.53 -11.60 -1.56
N VAL A 2 17.13 -10.66 -0.84
CA VAL A 2 17.52 -10.74 0.59
C VAL A 2 16.32 -10.96 1.54
N TYR A 3 15.08 -10.95 1.02
CA TYR A 3 13.85 -10.89 1.81
C TYR A 3 13.03 -12.16 1.89
N LYS A 4 13.34 -13.20 1.11
CA LYS A 4 12.52 -14.42 1.08
C LYS A 4 13.08 -15.45 2.07
N ARG A 5 12.77 -15.30 3.36
CA ARG A 5 12.97 -16.38 4.34
C ARG A 5 11.62 -17.01 4.65
N GLN A 6 11.49 -18.31 4.36
CA GLN A 6 10.31 -19.12 4.73
C GLN A 6 8.97 -18.62 4.18
N GLY A 7 8.94 -18.09 2.94
CA GLY A 7 7.69 -17.64 2.31
C GLY A 7 7.10 -16.34 2.88
N THR A 8 7.82 -15.68 3.80
CA THR A 8 7.43 -14.36 4.33
C THR A 8 8.30 -13.28 3.73
N TYR A 9 7.72 -12.10 3.50
CA TYR A 9 8.46 -10.87 3.19
C TYR A 9 8.66 -10.14 4.51
N THR A 10 9.89 -10.11 5.02
CA THR A 10 10.20 -9.51 6.32
C THR A 10 11.47 -8.67 6.26
N ALA A 11 11.48 -7.55 6.99
CA ALA A 11 12.62 -6.67 7.21
C ALA A 11 12.55 -6.10 8.63
N ARG A 12 13.69 -5.75 9.24
CA ARG A 12 13.65 -4.97 10.49
C ARG A 12 13.40 -3.52 10.14
N LEU A 13 12.67 -2.80 11.01
CA LEU A 13 12.34 -1.40 10.78
C LEU A 13 13.59 -0.53 10.55
N GLY A 14 14.66 -0.73 11.34
CA GLY A 14 15.91 0.01 11.15
C GLY A 14 16.62 -0.31 9.82
N ASP A 15 16.42 -1.50 9.24
CA ASP A 15 16.94 -1.80 7.90
C ASP A 15 16.15 -1.00 6.83
N LEU A 16 14.86 -0.71 7.07
CA LEU A 16 14.01 0.09 6.17
C LEU A 16 14.39 1.58 6.21
N GLU A 17 14.67 2.14 7.39
CA GLU A 17 15.13 3.54 7.53
C GLU A 17 16.38 3.83 6.69
N SER A 18 17.27 2.85 6.54
CA SER A 18 18.50 2.98 5.74
C SER A 18 18.29 2.92 4.22
N ARG A 19 17.08 2.58 3.75
CA ARG A 19 16.78 2.24 2.35
C ARG A 19 15.57 2.96 1.78
N MET A 20 14.72 3.49 2.64
CA MET A 20 13.50 4.20 2.26
C MET A 20 13.67 5.66 2.68
N ASP A 21 14.14 6.50 1.75
CA ASP A 21 14.41 7.92 1.98
C ASP A 21 13.22 8.65 2.60
N VAL A 22 12.00 8.23 2.22
CA VAL A 22 10.73 8.74 2.74
C VAL A 22 10.59 8.66 4.27
N LEU A 23 11.23 7.68 4.93
CA LEU A 23 11.19 7.51 6.38
C LEU A 23 12.04 8.54 7.13
N GLY A 24 12.98 9.19 6.45
CA GLY A 24 13.84 10.24 7.02
C GLY A 24 13.41 11.67 6.66
N MET A 25 12.37 11.83 5.82
CA MET A 25 11.92 13.14 5.35
C MET A 25 11.26 13.96 6.46
N ASP A 26 11.42 15.29 6.36
CA ASP A 26 10.55 16.18 7.12
C ASP A 26 9.10 16.08 6.59
N ARG A 27 8.16 16.55 7.42
CA ARG A 27 6.73 16.45 7.13
C ARG A 27 6.34 17.11 5.82
N ALA A 28 6.90 18.28 5.48
CA ALA A 28 6.50 19.02 4.29
C ALA A 28 6.98 18.28 3.03
N ALA A 29 8.25 17.87 3.01
CA ALA A 29 8.82 17.09 1.93
C ALA A 29 8.08 15.76 1.72
N PHE A 30 7.73 15.05 2.80
CA PHE A 30 6.94 13.82 2.74
C PHE A 30 5.56 14.06 2.11
N VAL A 31 4.86 15.10 2.56
CA VAL A 31 3.50 15.43 2.10
C VAL A 31 3.49 15.81 0.62
N ASP A 32 4.51 16.55 0.16
CA ASP A 32 4.65 16.93 -1.24
C ASP A 32 4.96 15.71 -2.11
N LEU A 33 5.88 14.84 -1.68
CA LEU A 33 6.21 13.60 -2.38
C LEU A 33 4.97 12.72 -2.57
N VAL A 34 4.27 12.40 -1.48
CA VAL A 34 3.10 11.50 -1.52
C VAL A 34 1.97 12.07 -2.39
N GLN A 35 1.76 13.38 -2.38
CA GLN A 35 0.72 14.00 -3.21
C GLN A 35 1.10 14.06 -4.70
N SER A 36 2.39 14.13 -5.03
CA SER A 36 2.84 14.27 -6.42
C SER A 36 2.49 13.06 -7.30
N ASP A 37 2.35 11.88 -6.70
CA ASP A 37 2.07 10.61 -7.37
C ASP A 37 0.78 9.94 -6.87
N MET A 38 -0.12 10.69 -6.23
CA MET A 38 -1.36 10.13 -5.70
C MET A 38 -2.35 9.84 -6.85
N PRO A 39 -2.70 8.56 -7.13
CA PRO A 39 -3.67 8.23 -8.16
C PRO A 39 -5.08 8.70 -7.76
N PRO A 40 -6.01 8.85 -8.72
CA PRO A 40 -7.40 9.09 -8.39
C PRO A 40 -7.95 7.96 -7.53
N ARG A 41 -8.89 8.30 -6.65
CA ARG A 41 -9.53 7.33 -5.78
C ARG A 41 -10.11 6.17 -6.60
N PRO A 42 -9.81 4.91 -6.27
CA PRO A 42 -10.36 3.74 -6.96
C PRO A 42 -11.88 3.72 -6.94
N SER A 43 -12.53 3.25 -8.01
CA SER A 43 -14.00 3.20 -8.11
C SER A 43 -14.68 2.28 -7.07
N ASN A 44 -13.95 1.33 -6.51
CA ASN A 44 -14.44 0.35 -5.54
C ASN A 44 -14.18 0.72 -4.07
N TYR A 45 -13.63 1.91 -3.79
CA TYR A 45 -13.20 2.28 -2.44
C TYR A 45 -14.32 2.23 -1.38
N GLU A 46 -15.55 2.64 -1.71
CA GLU A 46 -16.67 2.65 -0.76
C GLU A 46 -17.06 1.23 -0.35
N ALA A 47 -17.06 0.30 -1.31
CA ALA A 47 -17.32 -1.10 -1.03
C ALA A 47 -16.22 -1.71 -0.15
N ILE A 48 -14.95 -1.39 -0.41
CA ILE A 48 -13.82 -1.84 0.42
C ILE A 48 -13.93 -1.28 1.84
N VAL A 49 -14.24 0.01 2.00
CA VAL A 49 -14.39 0.65 3.31
C VAL A 49 -15.53 0.03 4.10
N ALA A 50 -16.71 -0.14 3.49
CA ALA A 50 -17.87 -0.77 4.14
C ALA A 50 -17.56 -2.21 4.58
N THR A 51 -16.87 -2.99 3.74
CA THR A 51 -16.43 -4.34 4.10
C THR A 51 -15.45 -4.33 5.28
N ASN A 52 -14.44 -3.44 5.27
CA ASN A 52 -13.45 -3.34 6.34
C ASN A 52 -14.07 -2.89 7.69
N LEU A 53 -15.13 -2.09 7.65
CA LEU A 53 -15.89 -1.67 8.83
C LEU A 53 -16.87 -2.74 9.34
N GLY A 54 -17.03 -3.85 8.60
CA GLY A 54 -18.02 -4.88 8.90
C GLY A 54 -19.46 -4.45 8.61
N GLU A 55 -19.66 -3.39 7.85
CA GLU A 55 -20.98 -2.89 7.43
C GLU A 55 -21.53 -3.66 6.22
N ARG A 56 -20.65 -4.39 5.52
CA ARG A 56 -20.95 -5.25 4.38
C ARG A 56 -20.18 -6.56 4.51
N GLU A 57 -20.85 -7.68 4.19
CA GLU A 57 -20.20 -8.98 4.01
C GLU A 57 -20.32 -9.40 2.53
N PRO A 58 -19.25 -9.24 1.72
CA PRO A 58 -19.25 -9.69 0.33
C PRO A 58 -19.18 -11.22 0.25
N SER A 59 -19.66 -11.79 -0.86
CA SER A 59 -19.37 -13.19 -1.21
C SER A 59 -17.87 -13.39 -1.49
N ASP A 60 -17.40 -14.64 -1.46
CA ASP A 60 -16.00 -14.98 -1.76
C ASP A 60 -15.54 -14.47 -3.15
N GLU A 61 -16.43 -14.52 -4.16
CA GLU A 61 -16.15 -14.03 -5.51
C GLU A 61 -16.02 -12.50 -5.55
N GLU A 62 -16.92 -11.79 -4.87
CA GLU A 62 -16.86 -10.33 -4.76
C GLU A 62 -15.64 -9.89 -3.95
N ALA A 63 -15.33 -10.56 -2.85
CA ALA A 63 -14.16 -10.29 -2.02
C ALA A 63 -12.87 -10.42 -2.84
N PHE A 64 -12.73 -11.51 -3.59
CA PHE A 64 -11.59 -11.71 -4.49
C PHE A 64 -11.47 -10.58 -5.53
N GLY A 65 -12.60 -10.14 -6.11
CA GLY A 65 -12.62 -9.01 -7.06
C GLY A 65 -12.19 -7.67 -6.41
N LEU A 66 -12.55 -7.45 -5.15
CA LEU A 66 -12.14 -6.25 -4.40
C LEU A 66 -10.63 -6.23 -4.13
N GLU A 67 -10.02 -7.40 -3.84
CA GLU A 67 -8.59 -7.57 -3.56
C GLU A 67 -7.69 -7.40 -4.80
N LEU A 68 -8.19 -7.73 -5.99
CA LEU A 68 -7.48 -7.52 -7.26
C LEU A 68 -7.57 -6.08 -7.79
N GLY A 69 -8.37 -5.23 -7.15
CA GLY A 69 -8.70 -3.91 -7.65
C GLY A 69 -7.57 -2.87 -7.54
N PRO A 70 -7.81 -1.64 -8.03
CA PRO A 70 -6.81 -0.57 -8.09
C PRO A 70 -6.22 -0.15 -6.73
N ASN A 71 -6.88 -0.50 -5.63
CA ASN A 71 -6.40 -0.25 -4.27
C ASN A 71 -5.12 -1.05 -3.97
N ASN A 72 -4.94 -2.24 -4.57
CA ASN A 72 -3.71 -3.02 -4.48
C ASN A 72 -2.57 -2.33 -5.26
N CYS A 73 -2.87 -1.79 -6.45
CA CYS A 73 -1.91 -1.07 -7.27
C CYS A 73 -1.43 0.26 -6.65
N ALA A 74 -2.30 0.96 -5.91
CA ALA A 74 -1.93 2.16 -5.15
C ALA A 74 -0.95 1.88 -3.99
N ALA A 75 -0.76 0.61 -3.62
CA ALA A 75 0.19 0.18 -2.58
C ALA A 75 1.47 -0.47 -3.15
N SER A 76 1.68 -0.41 -4.48
CA SER A 76 2.80 -1.09 -5.14
C SER A 76 4.10 -0.25 -5.21
N GLN A 77 5.22 -0.93 -5.45
CA GLN A 77 6.60 -0.56 -5.09
C GLN A 77 7.13 0.76 -5.70
N ASP A 78 6.69 1.12 -6.92
CA ASP A 78 7.32 2.17 -7.72
C ASP A 78 7.20 3.58 -7.11
N ALA A 79 6.23 3.79 -6.20
CA ALA A 79 5.97 5.10 -5.62
C ALA A 79 6.89 5.48 -4.45
N LEU A 80 7.59 4.53 -3.81
CA LEU A 80 8.24 4.77 -2.50
C LEU A 80 9.60 4.10 -2.29
N THR A 81 10.00 3.15 -3.14
CA THR A 81 11.35 2.58 -3.12
C THR A 81 12.07 3.07 -4.36
N SER A 82 12.96 4.06 -4.21
CA SER A 82 13.93 4.33 -5.26
C SER A 82 14.75 3.06 -5.52
N ASP A 83 14.99 2.76 -6.81
CA ASP A 83 15.85 1.66 -7.27
C ASP A 83 17.19 1.56 -6.51
#